data_AF-A0A6N8HRV7-F1
#
_entry.id   AF-A0A6N8HRV7-F1
#
_cell.length_a   1.000
_cell.length_b   1.000
_cell.length_c   1.000
_cell.angle_alpha   90.00
_cell.angle_beta   90.00
_cell.angle_gamma   90.00
#
_symmetry.space_group_name_H-M   'P 1'
#
loop_
_entity.id
_entity.type
_entity.pdbx_description
1 polymer ?
#
loop_
_entity_poly.entity_id
_entity_poly.type
_entity_poly.pdbx_seq_one_letter_code
_entity_poly.pdbx_strand_id
1 'polypeptide(L)'
;MIDIKYFDKRVKEEANKYKRLFETFTVNPGASRINSHDYFLVNYYRWGKITGCAVVSSNSKADKIEYTAAFDELVEFATLFSSVLEVEERARANMDAFITLEKFLTNVLRGGVTLHDEDKSEYQYSLKRIHSILNLQDRLKEIYNTTAKKQEQYHNGSIEVISREDIQEAARSLGEVDFIQYRQVLAIHELIPKLKYIKNMENEQLIRFKTSAVKRYLVEFSKGENEQLKNVKKIEFQSNMQSLTKEQHIQGALKDFYKNLSHANRRFRKDLRYPEI
;
A
#
# COMPACT_ATOMS: atom_id res chain seq x y z
N MET A 1 -14.67 15.81 2.14
CA MET A 1 -15.77 15.11 2.81
C MET A 1 -16.67 14.61 1.69
N ILE A 2 -16.55 13.34 1.30
CA ILE A 2 -17.35 12.78 0.20
C ILE A 2 -18.74 12.49 0.79
N ASP A 3 -19.77 13.09 0.21
CA ASP A 3 -21.16 12.84 0.60
C ASP A 3 -21.52 11.39 0.21
N ILE A 4 -21.69 10.55 1.21
CA ILE A 4 -21.98 9.13 1.03
C ILE A 4 -23.44 9.00 0.60
N LYS A 5 -23.68 8.47 -0.61
CA LYS A 5 -25.03 8.29 -1.19
C LYS A 5 -25.80 7.11 -0.59
N TYR A 6 -25.11 6.09 -0.09
CA TYR A 6 -25.76 4.92 0.49
C TYR A 6 -25.90 5.09 2.01
N PHE A 7 -27.03 5.63 2.47
CA PHE A 7 -27.41 5.49 3.87
C PHE A 7 -28.89 5.28 4.06
N ASP A 8 -29.24 4.04 4.44
CA ASP A 8 -30.49 3.73 5.13
C ASP A 8 -30.63 4.66 6.34
N LYS A 9 -31.72 5.43 6.36
CA LYS A 9 -32.08 6.34 7.46
C LYS A 9 -32.07 5.61 8.81
N ARG A 10 -32.42 4.34 8.83
CA ARG A 10 -32.45 3.51 10.05
C ARG A 10 -31.05 3.24 10.61
N VAL A 11 -30.05 3.01 9.75
CA VAL A 11 -28.64 2.87 10.19
C VAL A 11 -28.16 4.16 10.88
N LYS A 12 -28.53 5.33 10.36
CA LYS A 12 -28.24 6.62 11.00
C LYS A 12 -28.97 6.79 12.33
N GLU A 13 -30.22 6.34 12.43
CA GLU A 13 -30.98 6.36 13.69
C GLU A 13 -30.31 5.47 14.75
N GLU A 14 -29.89 4.26 14.39
CA GLU A 14 -29.16 3.35 15.29
C GLU A 14 -27.80 3.92 15.72
N ALA A 15 -27.02 4.48 14.79
CA ALA A 15 -25.75 5.14 15.11
C ALA A 15 -25.91 6.32 16.09
N ASN A 16 -26.98 7.11 15.97
CA ASN A 16 -27.21 8.25 16.88
C ASN A 16 -27.43 7.83 18.33
N LYS A 17 -27.90 6.60 18.62
CA LYS A 17 -28.12 6.12 19.99
C LYS A 17 -26.83 6.06 20.81
N TYR A 18 -25.69 5.80 20.16
CA TYR A 18 -24.39 5.64 20.83
C TYR A 18 -23.47 6.85 20.67
N LYS A 19 -23.98 7.91 20.02
CA LYS A 19 -23.28 9.19 19.81
C LYS A 19 -23.31 10.03 21.10
N ARG A 20 -22.17 10.58 21.52
CA ARG A 20 -22.12 11.52 22.67
C ARG A 20 -22.28 12.97 22.19
N LEU A 21 -22.51 13.87 23.13
CA LEU A 21 -22.62 15.31 22.86
C LEU A 21 -21.38 15.83 22.11
N PHE A 22 -21.62 16.73 21.16
CA PHE A 22 -20.61 17.37 20.29
C PHE A 22 -19.79 16.43 19.41
N GLU A 23 -20.17 15.17 19.31
CA GLU A 23 -19.58 14.28 18.31
C GLU A 23 -20.26 14.45 16.94
N THR A 24 -19.55 14.03 15.91
CA THR A 24 -20.13 13.61 14.63
C THR A 24 -19.83 12.13 14.43
N PHE A 25 -20.41 11.50 13.42
CA PHE A 25 -20.08 10.12 13.09
C PHE A 25 -19.98 9.93 11.59
N THR A 26 -19.19 8.93 11.19
CA THR A 26 -19.21 8.36 9.86
C THR A 26 -19.51 6.88 9.99
N VAL A 27 -20.21 6.32 9.02
CA VAL A 27 -20.35 4.87 8.91
C VAL A 27 -19.41 4.44 7.80
N ASN A 28 -18.64 3.40 8.07
CA ASN A 28 -17.74 2.83 7.08
C ASN A 28 -18.57 2.21 5.94
N PRO A 29 -18.13 2.36 4.68
CA PRO A 29 -18.79 1.74 3.55
C PRO A 29 -18.74 0.21 3.62
N GLY A 30 -19.79 -0.43 3.12
CA GLY A 30 -19.95 -1.88 3.14
C GLY A 30 -20.49 -2.41 4.47
N ALA A 31 -21.38 -3.39 4.39
CA ALA A 31 -21.90 -4.14 5.53
C ALA A 31 -21.18 -5.49 5.67
N SER A 32 -21.09 -6.01 6.90
CA SER A 32 -20.90 -7.44 7.13
C SER A 32 -22.28 -8.08 7.24
N ARG A 33 -22.53 -9.18 6.51
CA ARG A 33 -23.82 -9.88 6.52
C ARG A 33 -23.72 -11.19 7.29
N ILE A 34 -24.43 -11.28 8.40
CA ILE A 34 -24.48 -12.48 9.25
C ILE A 34 -25.94 -12.83 9.50
N ASN A 35 -26.31 -14.09 9.24
CA ASN A 35 -27.69 -14.59 9.42
C ASN A 35 -28.77 -13.72 8.75
N SER A 36 -28.47 -13.21 7.55
CA SER A 36 -29.34 -12.30 6.77
C SER A 36 -29.57 -10.91 7.38
N HIS A 37 -28.78 -10.52 8.39
CA HIS A 37 -28.74 -9.16 8.93
C HIS A 37 -27.47 -8.44 8.48
N ASP A 38 -27.62 -7.15 8.19
CA ASP A 38 -26.51 -6.30 7.78
C ASP A 38 -26.01 -5.49 8.97
N TYR A 39 -24.70 -5.53 9.18
CA TYR A 39 -23.99 -4.87 10.26
C TYR A 39 -23.02 -3.85 9.69
N PHE A 40 -22.98 -2.67 10.32
CA PHE A 40 -22.21 -1.53 9.84
C PHE A 40 -21.29 -1.01 10.94
N LEU A 41 -20.04 -0.70 10.59
CA LEU A 41 -19.07 -0.10 11.52
C LEU A 41 -19.21 1.42 11.50
N VAL A 42 -19.44 2.00 12.67
CA VAL A 42 -19.62 3.43 12.89
C VAL A 42 -18.43 3.96 13.69
N ASN A 43 -17.81 5.03 13.22
CA ASN A 43 -16.76 5.76 13.92
C ASN A 43 -17.30 7.11 14.41
N TYR A 44 -17.09 7.42 15.69
CA TYR A 44 -17.51 8.69 16.31
C TYR A 44 -16.32 9.63 16.44
N TYR A 45 -16.50 10.89 16.09
CA TYR A 45 -15.45 11.89 16.05
C TYR A 45 -15.78 13.10 16.92
N ARG A 46 -14.79 13.65 17.61
CA ARG A 46 -14.84 14.98 18.23
C ARG A 46 -13.58 15.75 17.85
N TRP A 47 -13.75 16.98 17.36
CA TRP A 47 -12.64 17.83 16.90
C TRP A 47 -11.67 17.10 15.95
N GLY A 48 -12.22 16.29 15.04
CA GLY A 48 -11.47 15.54 14.03
C GLY A 48 -10.77 14.26 14.53
N LYS A 49 -10.89 13.90 15.82
CA LYS A 49 -10.29 12.68 16.39
C LYS A 49 -11.35 11.61 16.63
N ILE A 50 -11.02 10.35 16.37
CA ILE A 50 -11.87 9.20 16.74
C ILE A 50 -11.95 9.13 18.26
N THR A 51 -13.17 8.98 18.77
CA THR A 51 -13.52 8.98 20.21
C THR A 51 -14.29 7.72 20.63
N GLY A 52 -14.57 6.83 19.67
CA GLY A 52 -15.27 5.58 19.89
C GLY A 52 -15.75 4.99 18.57
N CYS A 53 -16.17 3.74 18.63
CA CYS A 53 -16.84 3.08 17.51
C CYS A 53 -18.06 2.27 17.99
N ALA A 54 -18.90 1.86 17.06
CA ALA A 54 -20.01 0.94 17.31
C ALA A 54 -20.27 0.07 16.07
N VAL A 55 -20.82 -1.12 16.25
CA VAL A 55 -21.42 -1.91 15.17
C VAL A 55 -22.92 -1.82 15.31
N VAL A 56 -23.59 -1.33 14.28
CA VAL A 56 -25.06 -1.15 14.29
C VAL A 56 -25.71 -1.94 13.18
N SER A 57 -26.97 -2.29 13.35
CA SER A 57 -27.79 -2.96 12.33
C SER A 57 -29.18 -2.34 12.31
N SER A 58 -29.75 -2.08 11.14
CA SER A 58 -31.08 -1.48 11.00
C SER A 58 -32.23 -2.48 11.18
N ASN A 59 -31.94 -3.78 11.25
CA ASN A 59 -32.94 -4.83 11.25
C ASN A 59 -32.64 -6.01 12.18
N SER A 60 -31.54 -5.97 12.93
CA SER A 60 -31.14 -7.08 13.80
C SER A 60 -31.61 -6.92 15.25
N LYS A 61 -32.23 -7.98 15.77
CA LYS A 61 -32.36 -8.25 17.23
C LYS A 61 -31.38 -9.32 17.68
N ALA A 62 -30.29 -9.53 16.95
CA ALA A 62 -29.34 -10.60 17.20
C ALA A 62 -28.63 -10.42 18.54
N ASP A 63 -28.01 -11.52 18.96
CA ASP A 63 -27.23 -11.58 20.18
C ASP A 63 -25.88 -10.87 20.04
N LYS A 64 -25.18 -10.73 21.17
CA LYS A 64 -23.85 -10.13 21.25
C LYS A 64 -22.80 -10.88 20.40
N ILE A 65 -23.04 -12.16 20.08
CA ILE A 65 -22.08 -12.99 19.32
C ILE A 65 -22.03 -12.52 17.87
N GLU A 66 -23.19 -12.34 17.22
CA GLU A 66 -23.24 -11.84 15.84
C GLU A 66 -22.60 -10.47 15.70
N TYR A 67 -22.95 -9.53 16.59
CA TYR A 67 -22.35 -8.19 16.57
C TYR A 67 -20.83 -8.20 16.78
N THR A 68 -20.32 -9.13 17.61
CA THR A 68 -18.88 -9.29 17.82
C THR A 68 -18.19 -9.86 16.58
N ALA A 69 -18.80 -10.84 15.92
CA ALA A 69 -18.27 -11.40 14.68
C ALA A 69 -18.24 -10.34 13.56
N ALA A 70 -19.32 -9.56 13.41
CA ALA A 70 -19.37 -8.45 12.47
C ALA A 70 -18.32 -7.39 12.78
N PHE A 71 -18.11 -7.05 14.06
CA PHE A 71 -17.07 -6.12 14.47
C PHE A 71 -15.68 -6.56 14.00
N ASP A 72 -15.32 -7.83 14.22
CA ASP A 72 -14.01 -8.35 13.81
C ASP A 72 -13.83 -8.29 12.30
N GLU A 73 -14.85 -8.68 11.52
CA GLU A 73 -14.82 -8.65 10.07
C GLU A 73 -14.71 -7.22 9.51
N LEU A 74 -15.54 -6.30 10.02
CA LEU A 74 -15.57 -4.91 9.59
C LEU A 74 -14.27 -4.16 9.91
N VAL A 75 -13.69 -4.41 11.09
CA VAL A 75 -12.42 -3.80 11.49
C VAL A 75 -11.24 -4.38 10.71
N GLU A 76 -11.22 -5.70 10.50
CA GLU A 76 -10.22 -6.36 9.65
C GLU A 76 -10.24 -5.76 8.24
N PHE A 77 -11.42 -5.72 7.61
CA PHE A 77 -11.60 -5.14 6.29
C PHE A 77 -11.18 -3.68 6.25
N ALA A 78 -11.71 -2.83 7.14
CA ALA A 78 -11.44 -1.40 7.14
C ALA A 78 -9.94 -1.09 7.32
N THR A 79 -9.25 -1.86 8.17
CA THR A 79 -7.81 -1.68 8.40
C THR A 79 -7.01 -2.08 7.16
N LEU A 80 -7.27 -3.26 6.60
CA LEU A 80 -6.59 -3.75 5.40
C LEU A 80 -6.76 -2.79 4.22
N PHE A 81 -8.01 -2.39 3.94
CA PHE A 81 -8.34 -1.52 2.81
C PHE A 81 -7.67 -0.15 2.96
N SER A 82 -7.73 0.44 4.15
CA SER A 82 -7.11 1.75 4.42
C SER A 82 -5.59 1.68 4.26
N SER A 83 -4.93 0.63 4.77
CA SER A 83 -3.48 0.47 4.64
C SER A 83 -3.03 0.32 3.18
N VAL A 84 -3.82 -0.33 2.32
CA VAL A 84 -3.52 -0.37 0.88
C VAL A 84 -3.69 1.01 0.24
N LEU A 85 -4.71 1.77 0.63
CA LEU A 85 -4.97 3.10 0.07
C LEU A 85 -3.97 4.17 0.52
N GLU A 86 -3.36 4.02 1.70
CA GLU A 86 -2.30 4.90 2.22
C GLU A 86 -1.07 4.99 1.29
N VAL A 87 -0.93 4.08 0.33
CA VAL A 87 0.17 4.12 -0.64
C VAL A 87 -0.08 5.03 -1.84
N GLU A 88 -1.19 5.78 -1.89
CA GLU A 88 -1.56 6.68 -3.00
C GLU A 88 -0.39 7.53 -3.50
N GLU A 89 0.29 8.23 -2.59
CA GLU A 89 1.42 9.10 -2.95
C GLU A 89 2.54 8.31 -3.62
N ARG A 90 2.83 7.11 -3.10
CA ARG A 90 3.87 6.23 -3.65
C ARG A 90 3.45 5.65 -4.99
N ALA A 91 2.20 5.24 -5.15
CA ALA A 91 1.66 4.76 -6.42
C ALA A 91 1.72 5.85 -7.51
N ARG A 92 1.46 7.11 -7.13
CA ARG A 92 1.50 8.28 -8.04
C ARG A 92 2.88 8.92 -8.18
N ALA A 93 3.94 8.32 -7.61
CA ALA A 93 5.29 8.84 -7.72
C ALA A 93 5.72 9.04 -9.18
N ASN A 94 6.38 10.16 -9.44
CA ASN A 94 6.92 10.47 -10.77
C ASN A 94 8.15 9.56 -11.04
N MET A 95 8.12 8.84 -12.18
CA MET A 95 9.16 7.91 -12.61
C MET A 95 10.04 8.42 -13.75
N ASP A 96 9.93 9.69 -14.14
CA ASP A 96 10.63 10.30 -15.28
C ASP A 96 12.15 10.14 -15.17
N ALA A 97 12.69 10.18 -13.95
CA ALA A 97 14.11 10.01 -13.71
C ALA A 97 14.58 8.59 -14.07
N PHE A 98 13.82 7.56 -13.67
CA PHE A 98 14.08 6.17 -14.04
C PHE A 98 13.88 5.92 -15.53
N ILE A 99 12.82 6.47 -16.13
CA ILE A 99 12.56 6.38 -17.59
C ILE A 99 13.68 7.04 -18.40
N THR A 100 14.19 8.18 -17.94
CA THR A 100 15.31 8.88 -18.59
C THR A 100 16.58 8.04 -18.54
N LEU A 101 16.88 7.43 -17.38
CA LEU A 101 18.04 6.55 -17.23
C LEU A 101 17.88 5.25 -18.04
N GLU A 102 16.70 4.64 -18.08
CA GLU A 102 16.38 3.48 -18.91
C GLU A 102 16.70 3.75 -20.39
N LYS A 103 16.19 4.86 -20.92
CA LYS A 103 16.45 5.29 -22.32
C LYS A 103 17.95 5.52 -22.56
N PHE A 104 18.63 6.17 -21.62
CA PHE A 104 20.07 6.38 -21.71
C PHE A 104 20.84 5.06 -21.78
N LEU A 105 20.61 4.15 -20.84
CA LEU A 105 21.30 2.85 -20.78
C LEU A 105 21.01 2.00 -22.03
N THR A 106 19.76 2.00 -22.49
CA THR A 106 19.33 1.31 -23.72
C THR A 106 20.06 1.87 -24.95
N ASN A 107 20.13 3.19 -25.06
CA ASN A 107 20.77 3.86 -26.19
C ASN A 107 22.29 3.62 -26.21
N VAL A 108 22.95 3.58 -25.06
CA VAL A 108 24.38 3.23 -24.99
C VAL A 108 24.60 1.79 -25.45
N LEU A 109 23.82 0.84 -24.94
CA LEU A 109 23.95 -0.59 -25.28
C LEU A 109 23.62 -0.91 -26.75
N ARG A 110 22.73 -0.14 -27.38
CA ARG A 110 22.32 -0.34 -28.78
C ARG A 110 23.05 0.57 -29.77
N GLY A 111 23.62 1.68 -29.30
CA GLY A 111 24.14 2.77 -30.13
C GLY A 111 25.52 2.54 -30.73
N GLY A 112 25.99 1.28 -30.78
CA GLY A 112 27.29 0.94 -31.36
C GLY A 112 28.49 1.52 -30.62
N VAL A 113 28.35 1.84 -29.33
CA VAL A 113 29.49 2.26 -28.49
C VAL A 113 30.38 1.05 -28.22
N THR A 114 31.68 1.21 -28.41
CA THR A 114 32.65 0.19 -28.00
C THR A 114 32.83 0.28 -26.49
N LEU A 115 32.34 -0.74 -25.79
CA LEU A 115 32.47 -0.93 -24.34
C LEU A 115 33.31 -2.17 -24.08
N HIS A 116 34.12 -2.14 -23.02
CA HIS A 116 34.69 -3.37 -22.48
C HIS A 116 33.59 -4.24 -21.86
N ASP A 117 33.84 -5.55 -21.73
CA ASP A 117 32.83 -6.48 -21.21
C ASP A 117 32.38 -6.14 -19.80
N GLU A 118 33.28 -5.64 -18.95
CA GLU A 118 32.97 -5.16 -17.61
C GLU A 118 32.01 -3.97 -17.64
N ASP A 119 32.30 -2.94 -18.45
CA ASP A 119 31.43 -1.78 -18.63
C ASP A 119 30.04 -2.21 -19.11
N LYS A 120 30.01 -3.06 -20.14
CA LYS A 120 28.76 -3.56 -20.73
C LYS A 120 27.91 -4.30 -19.68
N SER A 121 28.56 -5.09 -18.82
CA SER A 121 27.90 -5.77 -17.70
C SER A 121 27.24 -4.78 -16.73
N GLU A 122 27.93 -3.68 -16.39
CA GLU A 122 27.39 -2.65 -15.48
C GLU A 122 26.16 -1.93 -16.07
N TYR A 123 26.20 -1.61 -17.36
CA TYR A 123 25.04 -1.03 -18.07
C TYR A 123 23.86 -2.02 -18.14
N GLN A 124 24.11 -3.28 -18.47
CA GLN A 124 23.07 -4.31 -18.54
C GLN A 124 22.43 -4.57 -17.17
N TYR A 125 23.25 -4.65 -16.13
CA TYR A 125 22.78 -4.81 -14.75
C TYR A 125 21.90 -3.63 -14.33
N SER A 126 22.40 -2.41 -14.56
CA SER A 126 21.67 -1.18 -14.23
C SER A 126 20.33 -1.11 -14.96
N LEU A 127 20.31 -1.46 -16.25
CA LEU A 127 19.09 -1.48 -17.07
C LEU A 127 18.08 -2.50 -16.53
N LYS A 128 18.54 -3.71 -16.21
CA LYS A 128 17.69 -4.75 -15.61
C LYS A 128 17.07 -4.30 -14.29
N ARG A 129 17.83 -3.60 -13.45
CA ARG A 129 17.32 -3.06 -12.17
C ARG A 129 16.31 -1.94 -12.37
N ILE A 130 16.56 -1.02 -13.30
CA ILE A 130 15.60 0.04 -13.63
C ILE A 130 14.30 -0.55 -14.19
N HIS A 131 14.36 -1.51 -15.12
CA HIS A 131 13.16 -2.22 -15.59
C HIS A 131 12.39 -2.86 -14.44
N SER A 132 13.09 -3.50 -13.51
CA SER A 132 12.45 -4.10 -12.34
C SER A 132 11.75 -3.05 -11.47
N ILE A 133 12.36 -1.88 -11.24
CA ILE A 133 11.76 -0.79 -10.46
C ILE A 133 10.50 -0.25 -11.15
N LEU A 134 10.55 -0.04 -12.47
CA LEU A 134 9.42 0.46 -13.27
C LEU A 134 8.26 -0.55 -13.26
N ASN A 135 8.54 -1.84 -13.51
CA ASN A 135 7.52 -2.89 -13.48
C ASN A 135 6.85 -3.01 -12.09
N LEU A 136 7.65 -2.91 -11.01
CA LEU A 136 7.14 -2.92 -9.65
C LEU A 136 6.26 -1.68 -9.37
N GLN A 137 6.65 -0.52 -9.89
CA GLN A 137 5.86 0.70 -9.77
C GLN A 137 4.52 0.61 -10.50
N ASP A 138 4.50 0.05 -11.71
CA ASP A 138 3.26 -0.14 -12.47
C ASP A 138 2.34 -1.12 -11.75
N ARG A 139 2.89 -2.19 -11.18
CA ARG A 139 2.11 -3.11 -10.35
C ARG A 139 1.55 -2.43 -9.09
N LEU A 140 2.31 -1.55 -8.44
CA LEU A 140 1.82 -0.77 -7.29
C LEU A 140 0.65 0.14 -7.69
N LYS A 141 0.74 0.80 -8.84
CA LYS A 141 -0.36 1.61 -9.40
C LYS A 141 -1.60 0.78 -9.66
N GLU A 142 -1.46 -0.40 -10.24
CA GLU A 142 -2.59 -1.31 -10.47
C GLU A 142 -3.29 -1.70 -9.18
N ILE A 143 -2.53 -2.09 -8.15
CA ILE A 143 -3.08 -2.46 -6.83
C ILE A 143 -3.86 -1.30 -6.23
N TYR A 144 -3.24 -0.12 -6.20
CA TYR A 144 -3.90 1.09 -5.68
C TYR A 144 -5.16 1.43 -6.46
N ASN A 145 -5.11 1.50 -7.79
CA ASN A 145 -6.25 1.87 -8.62
C ASN A 145 -7.41 0.86 -8.50
N THR A 146 -7.09 -0.44 -8.43
CA THR A 146 -8.09 -1.50 -8.23
C THR A 146 -8.78 -1.35 -6.89
N THR A 147 -7.99 -1.12 -5.82
CA THR A 147 -8.50 -0.93 -4.47
C THR A 147 -9.33 0.36 -4.36
N ALA A 148 -8.85 1.46 -4.92
CA ALA A 148 -9.55 2.76 -4.92
C ALA A 148 -10.89 2.68 -5.67
N LYS A 149 -10.92 2.02 -6.83
CA LYS A 149 -12.16 1.78 -7.57
C LYS A 149 -13.16 0.95 -6.76
N LYS A 150 -12.68 -0.10 -6.09
CA LYS A 150 -13.52 -0.94 -5.24
C LYS A 150 -14.03 -0.18 -4.01
N GLN A 151 -13.21 0.71 -3.44
CA GLN A 151 -13.63 1.62 -2.37
C GLN A 151 -14.80 2.51 -2.81
N GLU A 152 -14.71 3.08 -4.02
CA GLU A 152 -15.77 3.88 -4.62
C GLU A 152 -17.06 3.08 -4.79
N GLN A 153 -16.96 1.81 -5.21
CA GLN A 153 -18.11 0.91 -5.34
C GLN A 153 -18.81 0.63 -4.00
N TYR A 154 -18.07 0.50 -2.89
CA TYR A 154 -18.71 0.43 -1.57
C TYR A 154 -19.34 1.77 -1.16
N HIS A 155 -18.65 2.88 -1.42
CA HIS A 155 -19.15 4.22 -1.07
C HIS A 155 -20.44 4.60 -1.81
N ASN A 156 -20.57 4.19 -3.08
CA ASN A 156 -21.73 4.48 -3.90
C ASN A 156 -22.84 3.42 -3.80
N GLY A 157 -22.60 2.32 -3.07
CA GLY A 157 -23.56 1.23 -2.87
C GLY A 157 -23.63 0.21 -4.02
N SER A 158 -22.74 0.27 -5.01
CA SER A 158 -22.67 -0.78 -6.05
C SER A 158 -22.23 -2.13 -5.49
N ILE A 159 -21.48 -2.11 -4.39
CA ILE A 159 -21.19 -3.28 -3.56
C ILE A 159 -21.69 -2.94 -2.15
N GLU A 160 -22.69 -3.67 -1.67
CA GLU A 160 -23.31 -3.39 -0.37
C GLU A 160 -22.69 -4.20 0.76
N VAL A 161 -22.23 -5.42 0.47
CA VAL A 161 -21.77 -6.38 1.47
C VAL A 161 -20.31 -6.73 1.21
N ILE A 162 -19.52 -6.75 2.28
CA ILE A 162 -18.14 -7.22 2.30
C ILE A 162 -18.18 -8.74 2.29
N SER A 163 -17.47 -9.34 1.34
CA SER A 163 -17.27 -10.78 1.25
C SER A 163 -15.94 -11.19 1.87
N ARG A 164 -15.80 -12.49 2.17
CA ARG A 164 -14.53 -13.03 2.67
C ARG A 164 -13.43 -12.92 1.61
N GLU A 165 -13.79 -13.03 0.34
CA GLU A 165 -12.91 -12.83 -0.81
C GLU A 165 -12.37 -11.40 -0.83
N ASP A 166 -13.18 -10.39 -0.49
CA ASP A 166 -12.73 -9.00 -0.44
C ASP A 166 -11.64 -8.77 0.62
N ILE A 167 -11.81 -9.39 1.79
CA ILE A 167 -10.83 -9.36 2.88
C ILE A 167 -9.53 -10.05 2.46
N GLN A 168 -9.63 -11.24 1.85
CA GLN A 168 -8.47 -11.97 1.35
C GLN A 168 -7.73 -11.22 0.25
N GLU A 169 -8.45 -10.58 -0.67
CA GLU A 169 -7.87 -9.74 -1.72
C GLU A 169 -7.14 -8.52 -1.13
N ALA A 170 -7.75 -7.84 -0.16
CA ALA A 170 -7.13 -6.70 0.53
C ALA A 170 -5.88 -7.12 1.30
N ALA A 171 -5.93 -8.24 2.02
CA ALA A 171 -4.77 -8.84 2.68
C ALA A 171 -3.64 -9.15 1.69
N ARG A 172 -3.95 -9.86 0.60
CA ARG A 172 -2.95 -10.18 -0.43
C ARG A 172 -2.35 -8.92 -1.05
N SER A 173 -3.18 -7.92 -1.33
CA SER A 173 -2.76 -6.63 -1.88
C SER A 173 -1.80 -5.90 -0.94
N LEU A 174 -2.09 -5.88 0.37
CA LEU A 174 -1.22 -5.29 1.37
C LEU A 174 0.14 -5.99 1.45
N GLY A 175 0.15 -7.32 1.49
CA GLY A 175 1.42 -8.07 1.47
C GLY A 175 2.22 -7.86 0.17
N GLU A 176 1.52 -7.72 -0.97
CA GLU A 176 2.17 -7.43 -2.25
C GLU A 176 2.75 -6.01 -2.30
N VAL A 177 2.07 -5.03 -1.71
CA VAL A 177 2.59 -3.67 -1.51
C VAL A 177 3.90 -3.69 -0.72
N ASP A 178 3.95 -4.41 0.41
CA ASP A 178 5.17 -4.53 1.23
C ASP A 178 6.32 -5.16 0.42
N PHE A 179 6.03 -6.24 -0.32
CA PHE A 179 7.01 -6.87 -1.21
C PHE A 179 7.54 -5.89 -2.25
N ILE A 180 6.66 -5.13 -2.91
CA ILE A 180 7.04 -4.15 -3.92
C ILE A 180 7.97 -3.09 -3.32
N GLN A 181 7.58 -2.49 -2.20
CA GLN A 181 8.36 -1.45 -1.55
C GLN A 181 9.75 -1.96 -1.14
N TYR A 182 9.81 -3.17 -0.57
CA TYR A 182 11.07 -3.82 -0.24
C TYR A 182 11.97 -4.00 -1.46
N ARG A 183 11.43 -4.58 -2.54
CA ARG A 183 12.19 -4.84 -3.76
C ARG A 183 12.64 -3.56 -4.46
N GLN A 184 11.84 -2.50 -4.45
CA GLN A 184 12.23 -1.20 -5.00
C GLN A 184 13.38 -0.59 -4.21
N VAL A 185 13.29 -0.54 -2.87
CA VAL A 185 14.33 0.03 -2.00
C VAL A 185 15.65 -0.73 -2.14
N LEU A 186 15.58 -2.07 -2.20
CA LEU A 186 16.73 -2.93 -2.44
C LEU A 186 17.35 -2.71 -3.84
N ALA A 187 16.52 -2.67 -4.89
CA ALA A 187 17.01 -2.44 -6.25
C ALA A 187 17.70 -1.08 -6.40
N ILE A 188 17.19 -0.04 -5.74
CA ILE A 188 17.82 1.29 -5.71
C ILE A 188 19.17 1.22 -4.99
N HIS A 189 19.24 0.56 -3.83
CA HIS A 189 20.50 0.36 -3.11
C HIS A 189 21.56 -0.30 -4.00
N GLU A 190 21.21 -1.40 -4.66
CA GLU A 190 22.11 -2.15 -5.55
C GLU A 190 22.55 -1.32 -6.77
N LEU A 191 21.70 -0.38 -7.21
CA LEU A 191 21.95 0.46 -8.38
C LEU A 191 22.96 1.59 -8.11
N ILE A 192 23.01 2.13 -6.88
CA ILE A 192 23.87 3.25 -6.50
C ILE A 192 25.35 3.06 -6.89
N PRO A 193 26.04 1.97 -6.50
CA PRO A 193 27.44 1.78 -6.86
C PRO A 193 27.65 1.66 -8.38
N LYS A 194 26.69 1.07 -9.10
CA LYS A 194 26.79 0.89 -10.56
C LYS A 194 26.60 2.21 -11.30
N LEU A 195 25.65 3.04 -10.88
CA LEU A 195 25.47 4.37 -11.44
C LEU A 195 26.64 5.30 -11.07
N LYS A 196 27.25 5.12 -9.89
CA LYS A 196 28.49 5.82 -9.53
C LYS A 196 29.63 5.47 -10.48
N TYR A 197 29.78 4.20 -10.83
CA TYR A 197 30.75 3.73 -11.82
C TYR A 197 30.47 4.34 -13.21
N ILE A 198 29.26 4.16 -13.73
CA ILE A 198 28.83 4.69 -15.05
C ILE A 198 28.99 6.21 -15.15
N LYS A 199 28.70 6.93 -14.06
CA LYS A 199 28.87 8.39 -14.00
C LYS A 199 30.32 8.80 -14.22
N ASN A 200 31.25 8.11 -13.55
CA ASN A 200 32.68 8.42 -13.54
C ASN A 200 33.44 7.85 -14.75
N MET A 201 32.77 7.05 -15.59
CA MET A 201 33.37 6.49 -16.81
C MET A 201 33.69 7.59 -17.83
N GLU A 202 34.97 7.65 -18.21
CA GLU A 202 35.51 8.51 -19.25
C GLU A 202 35.55 7.75 -20.57
N ASN A 203 34.58 8.01 -21.45
CA ASN A 203 34.55 7.48 -22.80
C ASN A 203 33.90 8.52 -23.71
N GLU A 204 34.65 9.00 -24.71
CA GLU A 204 34.24 10.08 -25.60
C GLU A 204 32.97 9.72 -26.39
N GLN A 205 32.81 8.45 -26.76
CA GLN A 205 31.63 7.96 -27.47
C GLN A 205 30.35 8.04 -26.63
N LEU A 206 30.47 8.11 -25.29
CA LEU A 206 29.33 8.26 -24.38
C LEU A 206 28.84 9.71 -24.26
N ILE A 207 29.65 10.70 -24.63
CA ILE A 207 29.32 12.13 -24.46
C ILE A 207 28.01 12.47 -25.16
N ARG A 208 27.80 11.93 -26.37
CA ARG A 208 26.58 12.16 -27.17
C ARG A 208 25.29 11.65 -26.51
N PHE A 209 25.38 10.71 -25.56
CA PHE A 209 24.22 10.15 -24.85
C PHE A 209 23.97 10.81 -23.48
N LYS A 210 24.99 11.46 -22.90
CA LYS A 210 24.92 12.10 -21.57
C LYS A 210 24.29 13.50 -21.65
N THR A 211 22.98 13.57 -21.87
CA THR A 211 22.23 14.85 -21.79
C THR A 211 22.32 15.47 -20.38
N SER A 212 21.98 16.76 -20.24
CA SER A 212 21.96 17.43 -18.93
C SER A 212 21.07 16.72 -17.91
N ALA A 213 19.91 16.19 -18.35
CA ALA A 213 19.02 15.41 -17.50
C ALA A 213 19.66 14.09 -17.04
N VAL A 214 20.29 13.35 -17.95
CA VAL A 214 21.01 12.11 -17.63
C VAL A 214 22.13 12.38 -16.62
N LYS A 215 22.96 13.41 -16.86
CA LYS A 215 24.04 13.79 -15.94
C LYS A 215 23.50 14.11 -14.54
N ARG A 216 22.40 14.87 -14.46
CA ARG A 216 21.73 15.18 -13.18
C ARG A 216 21.28 13.91 -12.46
N TYR A 217 20.54 13.04 -13.13
CA TYR A 217 20.03 11.82 -12.50
C TYR A 217 21.14 10.83 -12.12
N LEU A 218 22.20 10.70 -12.93
CA LEU A 218 23.38 9.93 -12.54
C LEU A 218 24.03 10.48 -11.26
N VAL A 219 24.09 11.79 -11.07
CA VAL A 219 24.60 12.41 -9.84
C VAL A 219 23.67 12.14 -8.65
N GLU A 220 22.36 12.26 -8.85
CA GLU A 220 21.35 12.06 -7.81
C GLU A 220 21.33 10.60 -7.31
N PHE A 221 21.21 9.64 -8.22
CA PHE A 221 21.12 8.21 -7.88
C PHE A 221 22.47 7.53 -7.61
N SER A 222 23.59 8.26 -7.64
CA SER A 222 24.92 7.74 -7.23
C SER A 222 25.33 8.16 -5.82
N LYS A 223 24.43 8.78 -5.06
CA LYS A 223 24.65 9.25 -3.68
C LYS A 223 23.82 8.43 -2.70
N GLY A 224 24.12 8.59 -1.41
CA GLY A 224 23.24 8.13 -0.33
C GLY A 224 23.23 6.61 -0.07
N GLU A 225 24.24 5.86 -0.51
CA GLU A 225 24.32 4.40 -0.32
C GLU A 225 24.06 3.96 1.12
N ASN A 226 24.74 4.60 2.09
CA ASN A 226 24.56 4.31 3.52
C ASN A 226 23.16 4.65 4.04
N GLU A 227 22.56 5.72 3.54
CA GLU A 227 21.20 6.11 3.91
C GLU A 227 20.19 5.11 3.32
N GLN A 228 20.39 4.71 2.07
CA GLN A 228 19.55 3.71 1.43
C GLN A 228 19.70 2.34 2.10
N LEU A 229 20.89 1.96 2.54
CA LEU A 229 21.10 0.74 3.31
C LEU A 229 20.36 0.78 4.66
N LYS A 230 20.31 1.94 5.33
CA LYS A 230 19.48 2.12 6.53
C LYS A 230 18.00 1.97 6.20
N ASN A 231 17.55 2.48 5.06
CA ASN A 231 16.18 2.32 4.60
C ASN A 231 15.83 0.85 4.34
N VAL A 232 16.72 0.08 3.66
CA VAL A 232 16.56 -1.38 3.49
C VAL A 232 16.39 -2.05 4.86
N LYS A 233 17.28 -1.78 5.81
CA LYS A 233 17.22 -2.39 7.15
C LYS A 233 15.97 -2.00 7.95
N LYS A 234 15.42 -0.80 7.74
CA LYS A 234 14.23 -0.32 8.47
C LYS A 234 12.96 -1.06 8.04
N ILE A 235 12.89 -1.48 6.78
CA ILE A 235 11.73 -2.19 6.23
C ILE A 235 11.88 -3.71 6.30
N GLU A 236 13.05 -4.21 6.71
CA GLU A 236 13.25 -5.63 6.96
C GLU A 236 12.60 -6.04 8.27
N PHE A 237 11.63 -6.96 8.20
CA PHE A 237 10.98 -7.56 9.38
C PHE A 237 11.54 -8.94 9.73
N GLN A 238 12.31 -9.57 8.83
CA GLN A 238 13.04 -10.80 9.10
C GLN A 238 14.38 -10.85 8.38
N SER A 239 15.34 -11.53 8.99
CA SER A 239 16.60 -11.88 8.33
C SER A 239 16.31 -12.66 7.06
N ASN A 240 17.06 -12.42 5.97
CA ASN A 240 17.00 -13.12 4.68
C ASN A 240 15.90 -12.71 3.67
N MET A 241 15.17 -11.61 3.87
CA MET A 241 14.08 -11.18 2.98
C MET A 241 14.44 -11.12 1.49
N GLN A 242 15.71 -10.85 1.16
CA GLN A 242 16.21 -10.83 -0.22
C GLN A 242 16.02 -12.17 -0.96
N SER A 243 16.11 -13.27 -0.22
CA SER A 243 16.06 -14.66 -0.71
C SER A 243 14.64 -15.22 -0.82
N LEU A 244 13.65 -14.53 -0.26
CA LEU A 244 12.27 -15.00 -0.26
C LEU A 244 11.66 -14.91 -1.65
N THR A 245 10.80 -15.87 -1.97
CA THR A 245 9.84 -15.71 -3.06
C THR A 245 8.83 -14.62 -2.71
N LYS A 246 8.10 -14.14 -3.72
CA LYS A 246 7.02 -13.17 -3.51
C LYS A 246 5.99 -13.70 -2.51
N GLU A 247 5.59 -14.96 -2.67
CA GLU A 247 4.59 -15.62 -1.83
C GLU A 247 5.07 -15.77 -0.38
N GLN A 248 6.32 -16.16 -0.18
CA GLN A 248 6.92 -16.25 1.17
C GLN A 248 6.99 -14.88 1.85
N HIS A 249 7.34 -13.83 1.11
CA HIS A 249 7.35 -12.47 1.63
C HIS A 249 5.95 -12.03 2.04
N ILE A 250 4.95 -12.21 1.17
CA ILE A 250 3.55 -11.87 1.44
C ILE A 250 3.06 -12.59 2.70
N GLN A 251 3.34 -13.89 2.84
CA GLN A 251 2.94 -14.66 4.02
C GLN A 251 3.60 -14.14 5.31
N GLY A 252 4.88 -13.78 5.25
CA GLY A 252 5.60 -13.18 6.37
C GLY A 252 5.00 -11.83 6.79
N ALA A 253 4.80 -10.93 5.82
CA ALA A 253 4.21 -9.62 6.06
C ALA A 253 2.79 -9.72 6.63
N LEU A 254 1.97 -10.63 6.10
CA LEU A 254 0.61 -10.87 6.59
C LEU A 254 0.60 -11.41 8.03
N LYS A 255 1.52 -12.31 8.37
CA LYS A 255 1.63 -12.83 9.74
C LYS A 255 1.92 -11.71 10.73
N ASP A 256 2.84 -10.81 10.39
CA ASP A 256 3.16 -9.65 11.24
C ASP A 256 2.01 -8.64 11.29
N PHE A 257 1.33 -8.40 10.16
CA PHE A 257 0.12 -7.58 10.10
C PHE A 257 -0.96 -8.12 11.04
N TYR A 258 -1.33 -9.40 10.94
CA TYR A 258 -2.39 -9.99 11.78
C TYR A 258 -2.04 -10.01 13.27
N LYS A 259 -0.75 -10.19 13.59
CA LYS A 259 -0.26 -10.03 14.96
C LYS A 259 -0.53 -8.60 15.46
N ASN A 260 -0.20 -7.58 14.67
CA ASN A 260 -0.43 -6.17 15.02
C ASN A 260 -1.92 -5.80 15.03
N LEU A 261 -2.71 -6.30 14.10
CA LEU A 261 -4.16 -6.13 14.05
C LEU A 261 -4.80 -6.67 15.33
N SER A 262 -4.35 -7.82 15.84
CA SER A 262 -4.86 -8.35 17.11
C SER A 262 -4.64 -7.40 18.30
N HIS A 263 -3.50 -6.69 18.32
CA HIS A 263 -3.21 -5.67 19.33
C HIS A 263 -4.05 -4.40 19.12
N ALA A 264 -4.22 -3.96 17.88
CA ALA A 264 -5.07 -2.83 17.52
C ALA A 264 -6.55 -3.10 17.84
N ASN A 265 -7.06 -4.29 17.55
CA ASN A 265 -8.42 -4.72 17.84
C ASN A 265 -8.70 -4.68 19.35
N ARG A 266 -7.74 -5.04 20.21
CA ARG A 266 -7.89 -4.86 21.67
C ARG A 266 -8.10 -3.40 22.06
N ARG A 267 -7.50 -2.45 21.34
CA ARG A 267 -7.71 -1.02 21.56
C ARG A 267 -9.08 -0.59 21.03
N PHE A 268 -9.44 -0.96 19.80
CA PHE A 268 -10.77 -0.66 19.26
C PHE A 268 -11.90 -1.22 20.13
N ARG A 269 -11.73 -2.42 20.70
CA ARG A 269 -12.69 -3.02 21.64
C ARG A 269 -12.86 -2.21 22.93
N LYS A 270 -11.83 -1.53 23.43
CA LYS A 270 -11.96 -0.64 24.60
C LYS A 270 -12.79 0.61 24.29
N ASP A 271 -12.74 1.06 23.05
CA ASP A 271 -13.44 2.24 22.56
C ASP A 271 -14.80 1.89 21.90
N LEU A 272 -15.15 0.60 21.88
CA LEU A 272 -16.38 0.06 21.32
C LEU A 272 -17.54 0.35 22.27
N ARG A 273 -18.55 1.04 21.76
CA ARG A 273 -19.75 1.44 22.52
C ARG A 273 -20.89 0.45 22.37
N TYR A 274 -20.91 -0.29 21.25
CA TYR A 274 -21.88 -1.33 21.00
C TYR A 274 -21.34 -2.32 19.96
N PRO A 275 -21.48 -3.64 20.17
CA PRO A 275 -21.99 -4.27 21.39
C PRO A 275 -21.07 -3.95 22.59
N GLU A 276 -21.62 -3.88 23.80
CA GLU A 276 -20.79 -3.77 25.01
C GLU A 276 -20.04 -5.09 25.18
N ILE A 277 -18.72 -5.11 24.95
CA ILE A 277 -17.88 -6.33 24.98
C ILE A 277 -17.23 -6.53 26.34
#